data_AF-A0A5W0P1H3-F1
#
_entry.id   AF-A0A5W0P1H3-F1
#
_cell.length_a   1.000
_cell.length_b   1.000
_cell.length_c   1.000
_cell.angle_alpha   90.00
_cell.angle_beta   90.00
_cell.angle_gamma   90.00
#
_symmetry.space_group_name_H-M   'P 1'
#
loop_
_entity.id
_entity.type
_entity.pdbx_description
1 polymer ?
#
loop_
_entity_poly.entity_id
_entity_poly.type
_entity_poly.pdbx_seq_one_letter_code
_entity_poly.pdbx_strand_id
1 'polypeptide(L)'
;DILALEPEAVALADSEGLDAALSWLQNRPGLTTTRQRWLLRLLMGRIAEQYGKNELAIHLFAELGERAEEVMLSDWEPELLFEVQARHLKLLRLKAGRSEADKVRLNPLMEQLLAGLIAVDPVRASVLCA
;
A
#
# COMPACT_ATOMS: atom_id res chain seq x y z
N ASP A 1 -0.52 18.99 3.75
CA ASP A 1 0.15 17.68 3.59
C ASP A 1 -0.92 16.64 3.32
N ILE A 2 -0.73 15.75 2.34
CA ILE A 2 -1.76 14.77 1.96
C ILE A 2 -1.91 13.70 3.02
N LEU A 3 -0.82 13.19 3.59
CA LEU A 3 -0.88 12.12 4.58
C LEU A 3 -1.58 12.56 5.88
N ALA A 4 -1.60 13.85 6.17
CA ALA A 4 -2.34 14.42 7.29
C ALA A 4 -3.87 14.26 7.18
N LEU A 5 -4.40 13.83 6.03
CA LEU A 5 -5.82 13.55 5.84
C LEU A 5 -6.24 12.18 6.39
N GLU A 6 -5.29 11.32 6.78
CA GLU A 6 -5.60 9.96 7.24
C GLU A 6 -6.60 9.91 8.41
N PRO A 7 -6.48 10.72 9.48
CA PRO A 7 -7.43 10.67 10.59
C PRO A 7 -8.86 11.08 10.17
N GLU A 8 -8.98 12.03 9.24
CA GLU A 8 -10.27 12.46 8.69
C GLU A 8 -10.90 11.37 7.81
N ALA A 9 -10.09 10.72 6.98
CA ALA A 9 -10.54 9.59 6.15
C ALA A 9 -11.00 8.39 7.01
N VAL A 10 -10.30 8.10 8.12
CA VAL A 10 -10.71 7.08 9.10
C VAL A 10 -12.01 7.49 9.77
N ALA A 11 -12.12 8.71 10.28
CA ALA A 11 -13.34 9.19 10.92
C ALA A 11 -14.55 9.09 9.99
N LEU A 12 -14.37 9.46 8.72
CA LEU A 12 -15.41 9.36 7.70
C LEU A 12 -15.78 7.90 7.37
N ALA A 13 -14.79 7.00 7.31
CA ALA A 13 -15.04 5.58 7.10
C ALA A 13 -15.80 4.96 8.28
N ASP A 14 -15.53 5.39 9.51
CA ASP A 14 -16.24 4.96 10.72
C ASP A 14 -17.68 5.49 10.77
N SER A 15 -17.92 6.72 10.31
CA SER A 15 -19.24 7.36 10.40
C SER A 15 -20.15 7.08 9.19
N GLU A 16 -19.60 7.10 7.98
CA GLU A 16 -20.35 7.04 6.71
C GLU A 16 -20.00 5.82 5.84
N GLY A 17 -19.01 5.04 6.26
CA GLY A 17 -18.57 3.83 5.57
C GLY A 17 -17.41 4.05 4.62
N LEU A 18 -16.74 2.94 4.29
CA LEU A 18 -15.51 2.95 3.49
C LEU A 18 -15.68 3.60 2.10
N ASP A 19 -16.79 3.31 1.41
CA ASP A 19 -17.02 3.86 0.07
C ASP A 19 -17.13 5.40 0.09
N ALA A 20 -17.72 5.96 1.15
CA ALA A 20 -17.79 7.40 1.36
C ALA A 20 -16.39 8.00 1.57
N ALA A 21 -15.57 7.38 2.41
CA ALA A 21 -14.19 7.82 2.65
C ALA A 21 -13.31 7.75 1.40
N LEU A 22 -13.40 6.66 0.62
CA LEU A 22 -12.65 6.51 -0.62
C LEU A 22 -13.10 7.51 -1.69
N SER A 23 -14.41 7.74 -1.82
CA SER A 23 -14.96 8.77 -2.71
C SER A 23 -14.52 10.17 -2.31
N TRP A 24 -14.51 10.47 -1.00
CA TRP A 24 -14.04 11.75 -0.47
C TRP A 24 -12.56 11.98 -0.77
N LEU A 25 -11.70 10.97 -0.58
CA LEU A 25 -10.29 11.02 -0.96
C LEU A 25 -10.13 11.22 -2.48
N GLN A 26 -10.83 10.44 -3.30
CA GLN A 26 -10.70 10.48 -4.77
C GLN A 26 -11.09 11.84 -5.36
N ASN A 27 -12.10 12.50 -4.80
CA ASN A 27 -12.62 13.77 -5.30
C ASN A 27 -11.92 15.01 -4.72
N ARG A 28 -10.74 14.85 -4.10
CA ARG A 28 -9.98 15.97 -3.53
C ARG A 28 -9.57 16.97 -4.62
N PRO A 29 -9.92 18.26 -4.47
CA PRO A 29 -9.45 19.30 -5.39
C PRO A 29 -7.96 19.57 -5.20
N GLY A 30 -7.30 20.06 -6.24
CA GLY A 30 -5.93 20.59 -6.14
C GLY A 30 -4.80 19.56 -6.14
N LEU A 31 -5.04 18.33 -6.59
CA LEU A 31 -3.99 17.33 -6.82
C LEU A 31 -3.31 17.58 -8.17
N THR A 32 -2.23 18.36 -8.17
CA THR A 32 -1.56 18.80 -9.39
C THR A 32 -0.32 17.97 -9.75
N THR A 33 0.31 17.29 -8.79
CA THR A 33 1.55 16.56 -9.01
C THR A 33 1.38 15.04 -8.99
N THR A 34 2.30 14.32 -9.63
CA THR A 34 2.34 12.84 -9.58
C THR A 34 2.57 12.35 -8.14
N ARG A 35 3.46 13.01 -7.39
CA ARG A 35 3.69 12.72 -5.96
C ARG A 35 2.39 12.85 -5.15
N GLN A 36 1.64 13.93 -5.35
CA GLN A 36 0.38 14.13 -4.62
C GLN A 36 -0.65 13.03 -4.93
N ARG A 37 -0.78 12.65 -6.21
CA ARG A 37 -1.67 11.56 -6.63
C ARG A 37 -1.23 10.19 -6.09
N TRP A 38 0.07 9.98 -5.96
CA TRP A 38 0.65 8.76 -5.36
C TRP A 38 0.34 8.70 -3.86
N LEU A 39 0.56 9.79 -3.11
CA LEU A 39 0.26 9.87 -1.67
C LEU A 39 -1.24 9.70 -1.38
N LEU A 40 -2.12 10.23 -2.23
CA LEU A 40 -3.56 10.04 -2.08
C LEU A 40 -3.96 8.56 -2.25
N ARG A 41 -3.42 7.90 -3.28
CA ARG A 41 -3.64 6.46 -3.50
C ARG A 41 -3.08 5.62 -2.34
N LEU A 42 -1.95 6.01 -1.76
CA LEU A 42 -1.43 5.36 -0.55
C LEU A 42 -2.44 5.44 0.60
N LEU A 43 -3.02 6.61 0.87
CA LEU A 43 -4.08 6.74 1.88
C LEU A 43 -5.26 5.82 1.58
N MET A 44 -5.74 5.80 0.34
CA MET A 44 -6.82 4.89 -0.07
C MET A 44 -6.46 3.43 0.21
N GLY A 45 -5.20 3.03 -0.02
CA GLY A 45 -4.68 1.70 0.30
C GLY A 45 -4.67 1.40 1.80
N ARG A 46 -4.21 2.35 2.64
CA ARG A 46 -4.21 2.22 4.11
C ARG A 46 -5.62 2.04 4.65
N ILE A 47 -6.56 2.87 4.21
CA ILE A 47 -7.97 2.79 4.63
C ILE A 47 -8.59 1.47 4.12
N ALA A 48 -8.39 1.10 2.86
CA ALA A 48 -8.91 -0.18 2.35
C ALA A 48 -8.38 -1.39 3.14
N GLU A 49 -7.10 -1.40 3.50
CA GLU A 49 -6.51 -2.45 4.34
C GLU A 49 -7.14 -2.47 5.75
N GLN A 50 -7.25 -1.31 6.40
CA GLN A 50 -7.79 -1.17 7.76
C GLN A 50 -9.22 -1.69 7.88
N TYR A 51 -10.06 -1.45 6.88
CA TYR A 51 -11.46 -1.88 6.85
C TYR A 51 -11.67 -3.24 6.16
N GLY A 52 -10.60 -4.01 5.94
CA GLY A 52 -10.66 -5.39 5.50
C GLY A 52 -10.98 -5.59 4.01
N LYS A 53 -10.94 -4.54 3.17
CA LYS A 53 -11.02 -4.68 1.70
C LYS A 53 -9.67 -5.07 1.13
N ASN A 54 -9.18 -6.23 1.53
CA ASN A 54 -7.81 -6.68 1.26
C ASN A 54 -7.50 -6.80 -0.24
N GLU A 55 -8.46 -7.24 -1.08
CA GLU A 55 -8.24 -7.31 -2.53
C GLU A 55 -8.01 -5.93 -3.14
N LEU A 56 -8.80 -4.93 -2.73
CA LEU A 56 -8.61 -3.55 -3.18
C LEU A 56 -7.25 -3.02 -2.72
N ALA A 57 -6.89 -3.26 -1.46
CA ALA A 57 -5.60 -2.83 -0.92
C ALA A 57 -4.42 -3.50 -1.65
N ILE A 58 -4.50 -4.79 -1.99
CA ILE A 58 -3.49 -5.50 -2.80
C ILE A 58 -3.31 -4.79 -4.15
N HIS A 59 -4.39 -4.52 -4.86
CA HIS A 59 -4.32 -3.86 -6.17
C HIS A 59 -3.76 -2.43 -6.07
N LEU A 60 -4.13 -1.67 -5.03
CA LEU A 60 -3.58 -0.34 -4.80
C LEU A 60 -2.08 -0.37 -4.49
N PHE A 61 -1.62 -1.28 -3.62
CA PHE A 61 -0.18 -1.37 -3.30
C PHE A 61 0.65 -1.93 -4.46
N ALA A 62 0.10 -2.81 -5.29
CA ALA A 62 0.74 -3.23 -6.53
C ALA A 62 0.96 -2.04 -7.48
N GLU A 63 -0.09 -1.26 -7.78
CA GLU A 63 0.02 -0.06 -8.61
C GLU A 63 1.03 0.94 -8.04
N LEU A 64 1.00 1.18 -6.73
CA LEU A 64 1.92 2.13 -6.07
C LEU A 64 3.38 1.68 -6.14
N GLY A 65 3.64 0.37 -6.05
CA GLY A 65 4.97 -0.20 -6.17
C GLY A 65 5.54 -0.06 -7.59
N GLU A 66 4.75 -0.37 -8.62
CA GLU A 66 5.15 -0.18 -10.03
C GLU A 66 5.43 1.28 -10.34
N ARG A 67 4.61 2.19 -9.81
CA ARG A 67 4.73 3.64 -10.05
C ARG A 67 5.80 4.31 -9.19
N ALA A 68 6.40 3.61 -8.23
CA ALA A 68 7.42 4.20 -7.36
C ALA A 68 8.68 4.61 -8.15
N GLU A 69 8.99 3.90 -9.25
CA GLU A 69 10.08 4.25 -10.17
C GLU A 69 9.78 5.56 -10.92
N GLU A 70 8.52 5.79 -11.33
CA GLU A 70 8.11 7.00 -12.07
C GLU A 70 8.32 8.30 -11.28
N VAL A 71 8.24 8.21 -9.95
CA VAL A 71 8.37 9.36 -9.05
C VAL A 71 9.73 9.38 -8.32
N MET A 72 10.66 8.50 -8.70
CA MET A 72 11.98 8.36 -8.07
C MET A 72 11.85 8.21 -6.54
N LEU A 73 10.84 7.46 -6.07
CA LEU A 73 10.49 7.43 -4.65
C LEU A 73 11.63 6.88 -3.78
N SER A 74 12.46 5.99 -4.33
CA SER A 74 13.67 5.47 -3.69
C SER A 74 14.65 6.55 -3.26
N ASP A 75 14.67 7.68 -3.97
CA ASP A 75 15.65 8.75 -3.78
C ASP A 75 15.15 9.84 -2.81
N TRP A 76 13.83 9.91 -2.56
CA TRP A 76 13.22 11.01 -1.80
C TRP A 76 12.37 10.58 -0.60
N GLU A 77 11.78 9.38 -0.60
CA GLU A 77 10.93 8.87 0.50
C GLU A 77 11.03 7.32 0.60
N PRO A 78 12.22 6.75 0.88
CA PRO A 78 12.42 5.31 0.94
C PRO A 78 11.55 4.63 2.00
N GLU A 79 11.15 5.36 3.06
CA GLU A 79 10.24 4.85 4.09
C GLU A 79 8.84 4.54 3.55
N LEU A 80 8.33 5.35 2.62
CA LEU A 80 7.02 5.13 2.01
C LEU A 80 7.05 3.97 1.00
N LEU A 81 8.16 3.81 0.28
CA LEU A 81 8.36 2.65 -0.59
C LEU A 81 8.39 1.36 0.24
N PHE A 82 9.14 1.36 1.34
CA PHE A 82 9.19 0.24 2.27
C PHE A 82 7.79 -0.10 2.80
N GLU A 83 7.01 0.91 3.19
CA GLU A 83 5.65 0.70 3.68
C GLU A 83 4.76 0.02 2.63
N VAL A 84 4.74 0.53 1.40
CA VAL A 84 3.93 -0.03 0.30
C VAL A 84 4.28 -1.49 0.06
N GLN A 85 5.56 -1.81 -0.07
CA GLN A 85 6.03 -3.18 -0.32
C GLN A 85 5.74 -4.11 0.87
N ALA A 86 5.92 -3.64 2.11
CA ALA A 86 5.68 -4.43 3.31
C ALA A 86 4.19 -4.73 3.52
N ARG A 87 3.30 -3.75 3.29
CA ARG A 87 1.85 -3.94 3.34
C ARG A 87 1.38 -4.88 2.23
N HIS A 88 1.92 -4.74 1.01
CA HIS A 88 1.62 -5.65 -0.09
C HIS A 88 2.02 -7.09 0.26
N LEU A 89 3.26 -7.30 0.72
CA LEU A 89 3.76 -8.62 1.13
C LEU A 89 2.88 -9.25 2.22
N LYS A 90 2.50 -8.48 3.25
CA LYS A 90 1.60 -8.95 4.32
C LYS A 90 0.25 -9.43 3.76
N LEU A 91 -0.36 -8.66 2.86
CA LEU A 91 -1.66 -9.03 2.28
C LEU A 91 -1.57 -10.25 1.35
N LEU A 92 -0.48 -10.37 0.58
CA LEU A 92 -0.23 -11.57 -0.24
C LEU A 92 -0.04 -12.82 0.63
N ARG A 93 0.69 -12.72 1.74
CA ARG A 93 0.83 -13.82 2.72
C ARG A 93 -0.53 -14.24 3.28
N LEU A 94 -1.37 -13.26 3.65
CA LEU A 94 -2.72 -13.52 4.12
C LEU A 94 -3.59 -14.23 3.06
N LYS A 95 -3.46 -13.83 1.79
CA LYS A 95 -4.18 -14.45 0.67
C LYS A 95 -3.68 -15.88 0.39
N ALA A 96 -2.36 -16.06 0.32
CA ALA A 96 -1.70 -17.36 0.13
C ALA A 96 -2.05 -18.37 1.23
N GLY A 97 -2.20 -17.92 2.48
CA GLY A 97 -2.60 -18.79 3.60
C GLY A 97 -4.00 -19.40 3.49
N ARG A 98 -4.83 -18.95 2.53
CA ARG A 98 -6.20 -19.44 2.33
C ARG A 98 -6.31 -20.50 1.22
N SER A 99 -5.29 -20.68 0.38
CA SER A 99 -5.35 -21.54 -0.79
C SER A 99 -3.95 -21.96 -1.24
N GLU A 100 -3.71 -23.28 -1.33
CA GLU A 100 -2.41 -23.79 -1.79
C GLU A 100 -2.14 -23.38 -3.25
N ALA A 101 -3.19 -23.27 -4.07
CA ALA A 101 -3.06 -22.77 -5.44
C ALA A 101 -2.63 -21.30 -5.48
N ASP A 102 -3.18 -20.46 -4.60
CA ASP A 102 -2.73 -19.07 -4.47
C ASP A 102 -1.31 -19.00 -3.90
N LYS A 103 -0.97 -19.84 -2.93
CA LYS A 103 0.39 -19.89 -2.38
C LYS A 103 1.44 -20.15 -3.45
N VAL A 104 1.25 -21.18 -4.27
CA VAL A 104 2.17 -21.48 -5.39
C VAL A 104 2.24 -20.31 -6.37
N ARG A 105 1.10 -19.72 -6.73
CA ARG A 105 1.01 -18.62 -7.69
C ARG A 105 1.64 -17.32 -7.19
N LEU A 106 1.51 -17.02 -5.91
CA LEU A 106 1.95 -15.75 -5.31
C LEU A 106 3.39 -15.80 -4.77
N ASN A 107 3.96 -16.98 -4.55
CA ASN A 107 5.31 -17.13 -3.99
C ASN A 107 6.40 -16.33 -4.72
N PRO A 108 6.48 -16.34 -6.06
CA PRO A 108 7.51 -15.56 -6.77
C PRO A 108 7.41 -14.06 -6.50
N LEU A 109 6.19 -13.52 -6.45
CA LEU A 109 5.96 -12.10 -6.15
C LEU A 109 6.32 -11.78 -4.70
N MET A 110 6.01 -12.67 -3.76
CA MET A 110 6.39 -12.49 -2.35
C MET A 110 7.92 -12.48 -2.17
N GLU A 111 8.65 -13.35 -2.87
CA GLU A 111 10.11 -13.37 -2.87
C GLU A 111 10.71 -12.08 -3.48
N GLN A 112 10.16 -11.61 -4.59
CA GLN A 112 10.57 -10.34 -5.22
C GLN A 112 10.35 -9.15 -4.26
N LEU A 113 9.19 -9.07 -3.61
CA LEU A 113 8.90 -8.01 -2.64
C LEU A 113 9.84 -8.05 -1.44
N LEU A 114 10.13 -9.25 -0.92
CA LEU A 114 11.07 -9.40 0.20
C LEU A 114 12.48 -8.97 -0.19
N ALA A 115 12.96 -9.33 -1.38
CA ALA A 115 14.25 -8.88 -1.89
C ALA A 115 14.30 -7.34 -2.03
N GLY A 116 13.23 -6.73 -2.54
CA GLY A 116 13.09 -5.27 -2.62
C GLY A 116 13.17 -4.60 -1.24
N LEU A 117 12.46 -5.12 -0.26
CA LEU A 117 12.49 -4.62 1.12
C LEU A 117 13.89 -4.72 1.75
N ILE A 118 14.60 -5.82 1.52
CA ILE A 118 15.98 -6.01 2.00
C ILE A 118 16.93 -5.00 1.35
N ALA A 119 16.74 -4.71 0.05
CA ALA A 119 17.55 -3.73 -0.66
C ALA A 119 17.33 -2.30 -0.15
N VAL A 120 16.11 -1.99 0.30
CA VAL A 120 15.77 -0.69 0.90
C VAL A 120 16.30 -0.57 2.33
N ASP A 121 15.99 -1.55 3.19
CA ASP A 121 16.46 -1.56 4.59
C ASP A 121 16.55 -3.01 5.13
N PRO A 122 17.76 -3.60 5.21
CA PRO A 122 17.93 -4.97 5.66
C PRO A 122 17.62 -5.16 7.16
N VAL A 123 17.79 -4.12 7.98
CA VAL A 123 17.51 -4.20 9.43
C VAL A 123 16.01 -4.28 9.65
N ARG A 124 15.24 -3.41 8.99
CA ARG A 124 13.76 -3.46 9.05
C ARG A 124 13.19 -4.70 8.37
N ALA A 125 13.79 -5.15 7.27
CA ALA A 125 13.32 -6.34 6.55
C ALA A 125 13.60 -7.65 7.31
N SER A 126 14.58 -7.68 8.23
CA SER A 126 14.97 -8.90 8.95
C SER A 126 13.81 -9.59 9.68
N VAL A 127 12.86 -8.83 10.24
CA VAL A 127 11.68 -9.38 10.93
C VAL A 127 10.62 -9.96 9.98
N LEU A 128 10.74 -9.67 8.68
CA LEU A 128 9.84 -10.16 7.63
C LEU A 128 10.37 -11.46 6.99
N CYS A 129 11.64 -11.79 7.20
CA CYS A 129 12.31 -13.03 6.79
C CYS A 129 12.05 -14.15 7.82
N ALA A 130 10.83 -14.66 7.87
CA ALA A 130 10.44 -15.80 8.71
C ALA A 130 9.58 -16.78 7.93
#